data_AF-B0E6A6-F1
#
_entry.id   AF-B0E6A6-F1
#
_cell.length_a   1.000
_cell.length_b   1.000
_cell.length_c   1.000
_cell.angle_alpha   90.00
_cell.angle_beta   90.00
_cell.angle_gamma   90.00
#
_symmetry.space_group_name_H-M   'P 1'
#
loop_
_entity.id
_entity.type
_entity.pdbx_description
1 polymer ?
#
loop_
_entity_poly.entity_id
_entity_poly.type
_entity_poly.pdbx_seq_one_letter_code
_entity_poly.pdbx_strand_id
1 'polypeptide(L)'
;MEQICINSPRKRIYHNILETIGGTPLVELHRVTEHPTIKKGTRILVKLEYFNPMSSVKDRVGFNIVYQAIKNGRLKPGMEIIEATSGNTGIALCQAGVVFGYRVNIVMPSTMSLERQMIMKAFGAELILTEGKKGMARAIEEVNKKLKENPGKYFVANQFW
;
A
#
# COMPACT_ATOMS: atom_id res chain seq x y z
N MET A 1 -17.19 37.00 -0.74
CA MET A 1 -16.64 35.63 -0.69
C MET A 1 -17.05 35.04 0.64
N GLU A 2 -17.64 33.84 0.64
CA GLU A 2 -17.81 33.09 1.88
C GLU A 2 -16.44 32.77 2.48
N GLN A 3 -16.37 32.68 3.80
CA GLN A 3 -15.14 32.40 4.53
C GLN A 3 -14.63 30.99 4.23
N ILE A 4 -13.33 30.85 3.94
CA ILE A 4 -12.66 29.55 3.79
C ILE A 4 -11.74 29.33 4.98
N CYS A 5 -12.00 28.29 5.77
CA CYS A 5 -11.15 27.87 6.88
C CYS A 5 -10.27 26.68 6.48
N ILE A 6 -8.97 26.75 6.76
CA ILE A 6 -8.01 25.66 6.52
C ILE A 6 -7.94 24.69 7.72
N ASN A 7 -7.19 23.59 7.56
CA ASN A 7 -6.96 22.63 8.63
C ASN A 7 -6.32 23.28 9.87
N SER A 8 -6.82 22.92 11.05
CA SER A 8 -6.19 23.25 12.33
C SER A 8 -4.98 22.34 12.63
N PRO A 9 -4.09 22.71 13.56
CA PRO A 9 -3.01 21.83 14.00
C PRO A 9 -3.53 20.46 14.48
N ARG A 10 -2.81 19.38 14.13
CA ARG A 10 -3.17 18.00 14.53
C ARG A 10 -3.07 17.75 16.04
N LYS A 11 -2.32 18.57 16.77
CA LYS A 11 -2.09 18.45 18.23
C LYS A 11 -1.59 17.06 18.68
N ARG A 12 -0.78 16.39 17.84
CA ARG A 12 -0.17 15.07 18.11
C ARG A 12 1.23 15.00 17.52
N ILE A 13 2.17 14.43 18.29
CA ILE A 13 3.47 13.96 17.80
C ILE A 13 3.32 12.47 17.51
N TYR A 14 3.73 12.03 16.32
CA TYR A 14 3.62 10.62 15.89
C TYR A 14 4.93 9.89 16.16
N HIS A 15 4.87 8.65 16.65
CA HIS A 15 6.07 7.87 16.98
C HIS A 15 6.82 7.34 15.75
N ASN A 16 6.10 7.13 14.64
CA ASN A 16 6.65 6.78 13.34
C ASN A 16 5.64 7.10 12.23
N ILE A 17 6.04 6.95 10.98
CA ILE A 17 5.20 7.30 9.82
C ILE A 17 3.91 6.48 9.73
N LEU A 18 3.89 5.24 10.25
CA LEU A 18 2.71 4.37 10.16
C LEU A 18 1.54 4.91 11.00
N GLU A 19 1.81 5.68 12.06
CA GLU A 19 0.75 6.32 12.85
C GLU A 19 0.03 7.46 12.11
N THR A 20 0.58 7.92 10.98
CA THR A 20 -0.07 8.90 10.11
C THR A 20 -1.05 8.27 9.12
N ILE A 21 -1.03 6.93 9.00
CA ILE A 21 -1.94 6.19 8.12
C ILE A 21 -3.38 6.37 8.61
N GLY A 22 -4.26 6.72 7.68
CA GLY A 22 -5.65 6.99 7.93
C GLY A 22 -5.95 8.43 8.31
N GLY A 23 -7.11 8.67 8.94
CA GLY A 23 -7.58 10.04 9.21
C GLY A 23 -7.70 10.92 7.95
N THR A 24 -7.90 10.30 6.78
CA THR A 24 -7.97 11.00 5.49
C THR A 24 -9.22 11.91 5.42
N PRO A 25 -9.19 13.03 4.68
CA PRO A 25 -10.31 13.96 4.67
C PRO A 25 -11.51 13.43 3.87
N LEU A 26 -12.69 13.93 4.22
CA LEU A 26 -13.93 13.77 3.47
C LEU A 26 -14.28 15.15 2.88
N VAL A 27 -14.39 15.25 1.56
CA VAL A 27 -14.53 16.53 0.85
C VAL A 27 -15.79 16.52 -0.01
N GLU A 28 -16.53 17.62 -0.03
CA GLU A 28 -17.75 17.78 -0.82
C GLU A 28 -17.43 18.16 -2.27
N LEU A 29 -18.14 17.54 -3.22
CA LEU A 29 -18.02 17.85 -4.65
C LEU A 29 -19.08 18.86 -5.08
N HIS A 30 -18.66 19.90 -5.82
CA HIS A 30 -19.54 20.95 -6.33
C HIS A 30 -19.62 20.92 -7.86
N ARG A 31 -18.56 21.35 -8.56
CA ARG A 31 -18.63 21.57 -10.03
C ARG A 31 -19.05 20.34 -10.84
N VAL A 32 -18.59 19.14 -10.48
CA VAL A 32 -18.94 17.90 -11.21
C VAL A 32 -20.33 17.35 -10.83
N THR A 33 -20.97 17.93 -9.83
CA THR A 33 -22.31 17.54 -9.35
C THR A 33 -23.40 18.53 -9.75
N GLU A 34 -23.02 19.62 -10.44
CA GLU A 34 -23.92 20.57 -11.11
C GLU A 34 -24.55 19.93 -12.35
N HIS A 35 -25.45 18.97 -12.14
CA HIS A 35 -26.12 18.23 -13.22
C HIS A 35 -27.64 18.16 -12.98
N PRO A 36 -28.49 18.31 -14.03
CA PRO A 36 -29.95 18.32 -13.86
C PRO A 36 -30.55 17.08 -13.19
N THR A 37 -29.87 15.92 -13.26
CA THR A 37 -30.31 14.68 -12.60
C THR A 37 -29.99 14.63 -11.12
N ILE A 38 -29.08 15.49 -10.63
CA ILE A 38 -28.67 15.54 -9.23
C ILE A 38 -29.51 16.61 -8.54
N LYS A 39 -30.42 16.17 -7.67
CA LYS A 39 -31.31 17.07 -6.92
C LYS A 39 -30.52 17.98 -5.99
N LYS A 40 -30.91 19.25 -5.96
CA LYS A 40 -30.41 20.24 -4.98
C LYS A 40 -30.63 19.70 -3.56
N GLY A 41 -29.57 19.74 -2.74
CA GLY A 41 -29.55 19.15 -1.38
C GLY A 41 -28.93 17.75 -1.31
N THR A 42 -28.70 17.07 -2.44
CA THR A 42 -27.90 15.84 -2.48
C THR A 42 -26.43 16.18 -2.25
N ARG A 43 -25.83 15.68 -1.16
CA ARG A 43 -24.40 15.85 -0.88
C ARG A 43 -23.62 14.67 -1.42
N ILE A 44 -22.67 14.93 -2.32
CA ILE A 44 -21.76 13.91 -2.84
C ILE A 44 -20.38 14.18 -2.25
N LEU A 45 -19.89 13.22 -1.48
CA LEU A 45 -18.64 13.34 -0.74
C LEU A 45 -17.60 12.34 -1.26
N VAL A 46 -16.35 12.76 -1.32
CA VAL A 46 -15.20 11.89 -1.66
C VAL A 46 -14.26 11.76 -0.48
N LYS A 47 -13.88 10.52 -0.17
CA LYS A 47 -12.89 10.18 0.85
C LYS A 47 -11.51 10.10 0.20
N LEU A 48 -10.62 11.04 0.49
CA LEU A 48 -9.38 11.21 -0.26
C LEU A 48 -8.25 10.35 0.30
N GLU A 49 -8.23 9.08 -0.07
CA GLU A 49 -7.24 8.10 0.43
C GLU A 49 -5.78 8.36 -0.01
N TYR A 50 -5.55 9.30 -0.92
CA TYR A 50 -4.19 9.76 -1.23
C TYR A 50 -3.57 10.65 -0.14
N PHE A 51 -4.30 10.98 0.94
CA PHE A 51 -3.72 11.64 2.11
C PHE A 51 -2.97 10.69 3.05
N ASN A 52 -3.00 9.38 2.79
CA ASN A 52 -2.08 8.45 3.45
C ASN A 52 -0.62 8.78 3.05
N PRO A 53 0.39 8.43 3.87
CA PRO A 53 1.77 8.85 3.67
C PRO A 53 2.44 8.44 2.34
N MET A 54 2.03 7.34 1.71
CA MET A 54 2.43 6.90 0.36
C MET A 54 1.33 7.10 -0.69
N SER A 55 0.40 8.00 -0.40
CA SER A 55 -0.58 8.52 -1.34
C SER A 55 -1.55 7.49 -1.91
N SER A 56 -1.90 6.46 -1.14
CA SER A 56 -2.92 5.50 -1.55
C SER A 56 -3.69 4.87 -0.40
N VAL A 57 -4.83 4.27 -0.72
CA VAL A 57 -5.60 3.43 0.22
C VAL A 57 -4.82 2.20 0.70
N LYS A 58 -3.79 1.76 -0.05
CA LYS A 58 -3.08 0.52 0.24
C LYS A 58 -2.15 0.64 1.43
N ASP A 59 -1.76 1.84 1.84
CA ASP A 59 -1.00 2.08 3.07
C ASP A 59 -1.66 1.40 4.28
N ARG A 60 -2.99 1.51 4.40
CA ARG A 60 -3.78 0.82 5.42
C ARG A 60 -3.67 -0.70 5.34
N VAL A 61 -3.72 -1.23 4.12
CA VAL A 61 -3.70 -2.67 3.83
C VAL A 61 -2.32 -3.24 4.16
N GLY A 62 -1.25 -2.65 3.62
CA GLY A 62 0.13 -3.08 3.88
C GLY A 62 0.48 -3.01 5.35
N PHE A 63 0.14 -1.90 6.01
CA PHE A 63 0.30 -1.74 7.46
C PHE A 63 -0.42 -2.86 8.23
N ASN A 64 -1.72 -3.05 8.00
CA ASN A 64 -2.50 -3.98 8.82
C ASN A 64 -2.11 -5.44 8.56
N ILE A 65 -1.81 -5.82 7.30
CA ILE A 65 -1.33 -7.17 6.98
C ILE A 65 -0.06 -7.48 7.76
N VAL A 66 0.95 -6.61 7.66
CA VAL A 66 2.26 -6.83 8.30
C VAL A 66 2.15 -6.75 9.82
N TYR A 67 1.49 -5.72 10.34
CA TYR A 67 1.34 -5.52 11.79
C TYR A 67 0.60 -6.69 12.45
N GLN A 68 -0.50 -7.16 11.85
CA GLN A 68 -1.22 -8.30 12.40
C GLN A 68 -0.41 -9.59 12.26
N ALA A 69 0.34 -9.79 11.17
CA ALA A 69 1.20 -10.96 11.01
C ALA A 69 2.31 -11.02 12.07
N ILE A 70 2.87 -9.87 12.45
CA ILE A 70 3.82 -9.79 13.57
C ILE A 70 3.11 -10.13 14.88
N LYS A 71 1.96 -9.50 15.15
CA LYS A 71 1.22 -9.65 16.40
C LYS A 71 0.74 -11.10 16.65
N ASN A 72 0.33 -11.82 15.61
CA ASN A 72 -0.10 -13.23 15.73
C ASN A 72 1.02 -14.24 15.47
N GLY A 73 2.26 -13.79 15.28
CA GLY A 73 3.42 -14.66 15.08
C GLY A 73 3.48 -15.38 13.73
N ARG A 74 2.70 -14.96 12.72
CA ARG A 74 2.85 -15.44 11.33
C ARG A 74 4.07 -14.85 10.63
N LEU A 75 4.51 -13.67 11.06
CA LEU A 75 5.77 -13.05 10.65
C LEU A 75 6.67 -12.91 11.88
N LYS A 76 7.82 -13.59 11.87
CA LYS A 76 8.77 -13.69 13.00
C LYS A 76 10.16 -13.17 12.61
N PRO A 77 11.01 -12.78 13.58
CA PRO A 77 12.40 -12.42 13.30
C PRO A 77 13.11 -13.47 12.43
N GLY A 78 13.85 -13.01 11.43
CA GLY A 78 14.53 -13.86 10.44
C GLY A 78 13.68 -14.22 9.22
N MET A 79 12.36 -14.00 9.26
CA MET A 79 11.50 -14.13 8.07
C MET A 79 11.54 -12.86 7.21
N GLU A 80 11.07 -12.98 5.96
CA GLU A 80 10.95 -11.88 5.02
C GLU A 80 9.52 -11.79 4.46
N ILE A 81 9.06 -10.59 4.11
CA ILE A 81 7.76 -10.39 3.45
C ILE A 81 7.93 -10.67 1.95
N ILE A 82 6.97 -11.35 1.32
CA ILE A 82 6.92 -11.52 -0.14
C ILE A 82 5.50 -11.29 -0.67
N GLU A 83 5.39 -10.64 -1.83
CA GLU A 83 4.10 -10.46 -2.53
C GLU A 83 4.29 -10.31 -4.04
N ALA A 84 3.37 -10.89 -4.81
CA ALA A 84 3.27 -10.68 -6.25
C ALA A 84 2.38 -9.46 -6.53
N THR A 85 2.99 -8.31 -6.78
CA THR A 85 2.26 -7.06 -7.05
C THR A 85 3.12 -6.04 -7.77
N SER A 86 2.52 -5.28 -8.68
CA SER A 86 3.15 -4.13 -9.35
C SER A 86 2.59 -2.78 -8.90
N GLY A 87 1.61 -2.79 -7.99
CA GLY A 87 0.81 -1.63 -7.62
C GLY A 87 1.12 -1.06 -6.24
N ASN A 88 0.19 -0.26 -5.74
CA ASN A 88 0.33 0.45 -4.46
C ASN A 88 0.45 -0.49 -3.24
N THR A 89 -0.03 -1.73 -3.33
CA THR A 89 0.18 -2.74 -2.29
C THR A 89 1.68 -3.01 -2.07
N GLY A 90 2.48 -3.06 -3.14
CA GLY A 90 3.92 -3.24 -3.02
C GLY A 90 4.57 -2.09 -2.24
N ILE A 91 4.22 -0.85 -2.59
CA ILE A 91 4.71 0.36 -1.90
C ILE A 91 4.30 0.34 -0.41
N ALA A 92 3.05 -0.02 -0.11
CA ALA A 92 2.54 -0.07 1.26
C ALA A 92 3.24 -1.16 2.11
N LEU A 93 3.51 -2.33 1.52
CA LEU A 93 4.28 -3.38 2.18
C LEU A 93 5.73 -2.94 2.43
N CYS A 94 6.34 -2.23 1.47
CA CYS A 94 7.68 -1.66 1.62
C CYS A 94 7.74 -0.64 2.76
N GLN A 95 6.75 0.26 2.84
CA GLN A 95 6.64 1.22 3.94
C GLN A 95 6.51 0.51 5.30
N ALA A 96 5.64 -0.49 5.42
CA ALA A 96 5.47 -1.22 6.67
C ALA A 96 6.74 -2.02 7.03
N GLY A 97 7.31 -2.73 6.05
CA GLY A 97 8.51 -3.56 6.23
C GLY A 97 9.71 -2.77 6.70
N VAL A 98 10.00 -1.60 6.10
CA VAL A 98 11.14 -0.78 6.53
C VAL A 98 11.00 -0.29 7.98
N VAL A 99 9.79 0.09 8.41
CA VAL A 99 9.55 0.59 9.77
C VAL A 99 9.60 -0.54 10.79
N PHE A 100 9.09 -1.72 10.44
CA PHE A 100 9.12 -2.89 11.34
C PHE A 100 10.43 -3.69 11.27
N GLY A 101 11.38 -3.32 10.40
CA GLY A 101 12.67 -3.99 10.27
C GLY A 101 12.64 -5.33 9.51
N TYR A 102 11.68 -5.51 8.59
CA TYR A 102 11.56 -6.70 7.74
C TYR A 102 11.98 -6.41 6.30
N ARG A 103 12.72 -7.34 5.70
CA ARG A 103 12.98 -7.32 4.26
C ARG A 103 11.69 -7.55 3.49
N VAL A 104 11.52 -6.83 2.39
CA VAL A 104 10.35 -6.93 1.53
C VAL A 104 10.77 -7.33 0.13
N ASN A 105 10.22 -8.44 -0.34
CA ASN A 105 10.43 -9.00 -1.66
C ASN A 105 9.18 -8.72 -2.51
N ILE A 106 9.31 -7.93 -3.56
CA ILE A 106 8.21 -7.66 -4.48
C ILE A 106 8.48 -8.36 -5.82
N VAL A 107 7.56 -9.23 -6.21
CA VAL A 107 7.65 -9.97 -7.46
C VAL A 107 6.71 -9.34 -8.48
N MET A 108 7.24 -8.94 -9.63
CA MET A 108 6.43 -8.30 -10.69
C MET A 108 7.02 -8.55 -12.08
N PRO A 109 6.21 -8.46 -13.15
CA PRO A 109 6.72 -8.48 -14.53
C PRO A 109 7.66 -7.31 -14.81
N SER A 110 8.74 -7.55 -15.55
CA SER A 110 9.73 -6.51 -15.88
C SER A 110 9.19 -5.32 -16.68
N THR A 111 8.04 -5.49 -17.33
CA THR A 111 7.33 -4.47 -18.12
C THR A 111 6.51 -3.49 -17.27
N MET A 112 6.44 -3.68 -15.95
CA MET A 112 5.68 -2.81 -15.05
C MET A 112 6.41 -1.49 -14.76
N SER A 113 5.64 -0.44 -14.42
CA SER A 113 6.10 0.95 -14.21
C SER A 113 7.45 1.06 -13.48
N LEU A 114 8.40 1.71 -14.15
CA LEU A 114 9.74 1.98 -13.61
C LEU A 114 9.68 2.89 -12.39
N GLU A 115 8.75 3.84 -12.37
CA GLU A 115 8.55 4.77 -11.25
C GLU A 115 8.18 4.01 -9.98
N ARG A 116 7.27 3.04 -10.08
CA ARG A 116 6.89 2.20 -8.93
C ARG A 116 8.03 1.29 -8.48
N GLN A 117 8.80 0.74 -9.43
CA GLN A 117 10.01 -0.03 -9.10
C GLN A 117 11.01 0.83 -8.33
N MET A 118 11.25 2.07 -8.77
CA MET A 118 12.15 3.00 -8.10
C MET A 118 11.69 3.34 -6.68
N ILE A 119 10.39 3.60 -6.48
CA ILE A 119 9.84 3.86 -5.14
C ILE A 119 10.08 2.66 -4.22
N MET A 120 9.76 1.44 -4.66
CA MET A 120 9.96 0.23 -3.84
C MET A 120 11.44 -0.01 -3.52
N LYS A 121 12.34 0.19 -4.51
CA LYS A 121 13.80 0.12 -4.29
C LYS A 121 14.28 1.18 -3.30
N ALA A 122 13.72 2.39 -3.33
CA ALA A 122 14.07 3.45 -2.37
C ALA A 122 13.73 3.08 -0.93
N PHE A 123 12.72 2.22 -0.72
CA PHE A 123 12.41 1.60 0.58
C PHE A 123 13.30 0.41 0.93
N GLY A 124 14.24 0.02 0.06
CA GLY A 124 15.13 -1.14 0.26
C GLY A 124 14.52 -2.48 -0.14
N ALA A 125 13.45 -2.49 -0.94
CA ALA A 125 12.84 -3.74 -1.39
C ALA A 125 13.71 -4.50 -2.39
N GLU A 126 13.72 -5.83 -2.27
CA GLU A 126 14.24 -6.72 -3.31
C GLU A 126 13.18 -6.87 -4.40
N LEU A 127 13.49 -6.41 -5.62
CA LEU A 127 12.60 -6.61 -6.77
C LEU A 127 13.00 -7.86 -7.54
N ILE A 128 12.08 -8.81 -7.62
CA ILE A 128 12.22 -10.03 -8.41
C ILE A 128 11.43 -9.83 -9.70
N LEU A 129 12.14 -9.51 -10.78
CA LEU A 129 11.53 -9.22 -12.07
C LEU A 129 11.32 -10.50 -12.87
N THR A 130 10.08 -10.79 -13.23
CA THR A 130 9.71 -11.94 -14.06
C THR A 130 9.52 -11.56 -15.52
N GLU A 131 9.45 -12.56 -16.40
CA GLU A 131 9.23 -12.37 -17.84
C GLU A 131 7.94 -11.57 -18.12
N GLY A 132 8.10 -10.39 -18.74
CA GLY A 132 7.00 -9.45 -19.00
C GLY A 132 5.80 -10.04 -19.74
N LYS A 133 6.05 -10.87 -20.76
CA LYS A 133 5.02 -11.47 -21.62
C LYS A 133 4.06 -12.41 -20.86
N LYS A 134 4.50 -12.97 -19.73
CA LYS A 134 3.70 -13.90 -18.92
C LYS A 134 2.92 -13.21 -17.80
N GLY A 135 3.07 -11.89 -17.65
CA GLY A 135 2.28 -11.08 -16.74
C GLY A 135 2.34 -11.53 -15.27
N MET A 136 1.30 -11.17 -14.51
CA MET A 136 1.25 -11.46 -13.07
C MET A 136 1.15 -12.95 -12.74
N ALA A 137 0.63 -13.78 -13.65
CA ALA A 137 0.60 -15.23 -13.45
C ALA A 137 2.02 -15.78 -13.20
N ARG A 138 3.00 -15.32 -13.99
CA ARG A 138 4.40 -15.72 -13.78
C ARG A 138 5.00 -15.15 -12.49
N ALA A 139 4.60 -13.96 -12.07
CA ALA A 139 5.02 -13.41 -10.78
C ALA A 139 4.52 -14.28 -9.60
N ILE A 140 3.26 -14.74 -9.66
CA ILE A 140 2.70 -15.65 -8.66
C ILE A 140 3.41 -17.01 -8.68
N GLU A 141 3.69 -17.57 -9.86
CA GLU A 141 4.48 -18.80 -9.99
C GLU A 141 5.86 -18.66 -9.35
N GLU A 142 6.52 -17.52 -9.54
CA GLU A 142 7.85 -17.25 -8.96
C GLU A 142 7.80 -17.09 -7.43
N VAL A 143 6.74 -16.47 -6.89
CA VAL A 143 6.49 -16.48 -5.43
C VAL A 143 6.34 -17.92 -4.94
N ASN A 144 5.47 -18.72 -5.55
CA ASN A 144 5.23 -20.11 -5.15
C ASN A 144 6.51 -20.96 -5.22
N LYS A 145 7.34 -20.75 -6.25
CA LYS A 145 8.65 -21.37 -6.38
C LYS A 145 9.56 -21.00 -5.19
N LYS A 146 9.68 -19.71 -4.87
CA LYS A 146 10.50 -19.24 -3.72
C LYS A 146 10.01 -19.80 -2.39
N LEU A 147 8.69 -19.93 -2.20
CA LEU A 147 8.10 -20.57 -1.02
C LEU A 147 8.51 -22.05 -0.91
N LYS A 148 8.44 -22.78 -2.02
CA LYS A 148 8.81 -24.20 -2.07
C LYS A 148 10.31 -24.41 -1.82
N GLU A 149 11.15 -23.55 -2.38
CA GLU A 149 12.61 -23.63 -2.23
C GLU A 149 13.12 -23.18 -0.86
N ASN A 150 12.34 -22.35 -0.14
CA ASN A 150 12.74 -21.76 1.15
C ASN A 150 11.62 -21.92 2.19
N PRO A 151 11.29 -23.16 2.60
CA PRO A 151 10.20 -23.41 3.53
C PRO A 151 10.44 -22.68 4.86
N GLY A 152 9.43 -21.92 5.31
CA GLY A 152 9.48 -21.15 6.56
C GLY A 152 10.18 -19.78 6.48
N LYS A 153 10.83 -19.43 5.36
CA LYS A 153 11.53 -18.14 5.21
C LYS A 153 10.57 -16.97 4.99
N TYR A 154 9.52 -17.16 4.21
CA TYR A 154 8.70 -16.05 3.73
C TYR A 154 7.31 -16.01 4.36
N PHE A 155 6.85 -14.79 4.62
CA PHE A 155 5.45 -14.46 4.88
C PHE A 155 4.83 -13.87 3.61
N VAL A 156 3.80 -14.53 3.08
CA VAL A 156 3.06 -14.03 1.92
C VAL A 156 1.99 -13.05 2.38
N ALA A 157 2.01 -11.82 1.85
CA ALA A 157 1.03 -10.80 2.24
C ALA A 157 -0.40 -11.16 1.84
N ASN A 158 -0.55 -11.84 0.70
CA ASN A 158 -1.78 -12.48 0.25
C ASN A 158 -2.96 -11.51 0.09
N GLN A 159 -2.74 -10.37 -0.57
CA GLN A 159 -3.67 -9.24 -0.59
C GLN A 159 -5.12 -9.52 -1.09
N PHE A 160 -5.39 -10.68 -1.69
CA PHE A 160 -6.69 -11.06 -2.25
C PHE A 160 -7.41 -12.18 -1.46
N TRP A 161 -6.76 -12.80 -0.47
CA TRP A 161 -7.31 -13.96 0.25
C TRP A 161 -7.10 -13.85 1.77
#